data_AF-A0A059LK19-F1
#
_entry.id   AF-A0A059LK19-F1
#
_cell.length_a   1.000
_cell.length_b   1.000
_cell.length_c   1.000
_cell.angle_alpha   90.00
_cell.angle_beta   90.00
_cell.angle_gamma   90.00
#
_symmetry.space_group_name_H-M   'P 1'
#
loop_
_entity.id
_entity.type
_entity.pdbx_description
1 polymer ?
#
loop_
_entity_poly.entity_id
_entity_poly.type
_entity_poly.pdbx_seq_one_letter_code
_entity_poly.pdbx_strand_id
1 'polypeptide(L)'
;MQIFIEERSPGSLLLDVPAPESSKRGRAPAKPTALPEWWLPEASSASPTFCPESRLAAIQQQARQLLAHLEQSKLRGQDYSLLDLVVLALFSQESGADLGAQPSTQGARESMFRSGVHAALQACRESDETSASQPVPAFGGLSARQFVAHLSAALGLSAERAVVLTHQALAATLRALVVDAESAYRRGIPSEGRAAAKGLIRLLRAFPLPQDAPEAELVGGSLREDLAMGHAIMGACLEMDPAVAPYVAVLLGEGGRA
;
A
#
# COMPACT_ATOMS: atom_id res chain seq x y z
N MET A 1 -33.16 6.26 -73.95
CA MET A 1 -34.61 6.01 -74.05
C MET A 1 -35.10 5.81 -72.62
N GLN A 2 -36.11 6.57 -72.19
CA GLN A 2 -36.64 6.65 -70.82
C GLN A 2 -37.38 5.36 -70.37
N ILE A 3 -37.54 5.21 -69.05
CA ILE A 3 -38.81 4.99 -68.27
C ILE A 3 -38.62 3.99 -67.09
N PHE A 4 -38.56 4.58 -65.88
CA PHE A 4 -39.38 4.38 -64.66
C PHE A 4 -40.01 3.02 -64.22
N ILE A 5 -39.70 2.67 -62.95
CA ILE A 5 -40.55 2.29 -61.77
C ILE A 5 -41.48 1.05 -61.85
N GLU A 6 -41.36 0.07 -60.92
CA GLU A 6 -42.15 -0.04 -59.65
C GLU A 6 -41.89 -1.34 -58.84
N GLU A 7 -42.03 -1.17 -57.51
CA GLU A 7 -42.19 -2.07 -56.34
C GLU A 7 -42.09 -3.61 -56.43
N ARG A 8 -41.42 -4.17 -55.40
CA ARG A 8 -42.09 -5.06 -54.42
C ARG A 8 -41.28 -5.28 -53.14
N SER A 9 -41.94 -5.04 -52.01
CA SER A 9 -41.59 -5.55 -50.67
C SER A 9 -41.51 -7.08 -50.66
N PRO A 10 -40.61 -7.67 -49.84
CA PRO A 10 -41.09 -8.44 -48.69
C PRO A 10 -40.21 -8.16 -47.46
N GLY A 11 -40.75 -8.04 -46.26
CA GLY A 11 -41.42 -9.13 -45.56
C GLY A 11 -40.50 -9.61 -44.44
N SER A 12 -40.72 -9.08 -43.24
CA SER A 12 -40.06 -9.44 -41.99
C SER A 12 -39.96 -10.94 -41.79
N LEU A 13 -38.75 -11.42 -41.47
CA LEU A 13 -38.56 -12.57 -40.59
C LEU A 13 -37.56 -12.20 -39.50
N LEU A 14 -38.16 -11.79 -38.39
CA LEU A 14 -37.59 -11.60 -37.07
C LEU A 14 -36.96 -12.93 -36.61
N LEU A 15 -35.63 -12.98 -36.50
CA LEU A 15 -34.95 -13.93 -35.61
C LEU A 15 -34.41 -13.12 -34.45
N ASP A 16 -35.18 -13.10 -33.37
CA ASP A 16 -34.76 -12.64 -32.06
C ASP A 16 -33.59 -13.51 -31.58
N VAL A 17 -32.38 -13.00 -31.76
CA VAL A 17 -31.20 -13.50 -31.05
C VAL A 17 -31.00 -12.57 -29.85
N PRO A 18 -31.32 -12.99 -28.61
CA PRO A 18 -31.07 -12.16 -27.45
C PRO A 18 -29.57 -11.95 -27.29
N ALA A 19 -29.16 -10.68 -27.33
CA ALA A 19 -27.80 -10.25 -27.06
C ALA A 19 -27.38 -10.69 -25.64
N PRO A 20 -26.12 -11.13 -25.44
CA PRO A 20 -25.64 -11.41 -24.10
C PRO A 20 -25.58 -10.11 -23.31
N GLU A 21 -26.41 -10.01 -22.27
CA GLU A 21 -26.34 -8.97 -21.26
C GLU A 21 -24.97 -9.03 -20.58
N SER A 22 -24.04 -8.21 -21.06
CA SER A 22 -22.81 -7.90 -20.36
C SER A 22 -23.18 -7.13 -19.09
N SER A 23 -23.44 -7.84 -18.00
CA SER A 23 -23.56 -7.31 -16.65
C SER A 23 -22.19 -6.82 -16.17
N LYS A 24 -21.71 -5.73 -16.78
CA LYS A 24 -20.67 -4.89 -16.20
C LYS A 24 -21.32 -4.15 -15.03
N ARG A 25 -21.40 -4.80 -13.88
CA ARG A 25 -21.49 -4.08 -12.60
C ARG A 25 -20.18 -3.33 -12.41
N GLY A 26 -20.08 -2.18 -13.07
CA GLY A 26 -19.11 -1.16 -12.72
C GLY A 26 -19.42 -0.72 -11.30
N ARG A 27 -18.68 -1.27 -10.33
CA ARG A 27 -18.60 -0.70 -8.99
C ARG A 27 -18.14 0.75 -9.19
N ALA A 28 -19.02 1.69 -8.89
CA ALA A 28 -18.67 3.11 -8.94
C ALA A 28 -17.39 3.34 -8.14
N PRO A 29 -16.48 4.22 -8.59
CA PRO A 29 -15.29 4.55 -7.79
C PRO A 29 -15.77 5.05 -6.43
N ALA A 30 -15.32 4.39 -5.37
CA ALA A 30 -15.58 4.82 -4.01
C ALA A 30 -15.17 6.30 -3.89
N LYS A 31 -16.02 7.12 -3.25
CA LYS A 31 -15.69 8.50 -2.88
C LYS A 31 -14.28 8.56 -2.27
N PRO A 32 -13.52 9.66 -2.44
CA PRO A 32 -12.23 9.79 -1.80
C PRO A 32 -12.43 9.69 -0.29
N THR A 33 -12.07 8.52 0.24
CA THR A 33 -12.02 8.22 1.65
C THR A 33 -11.08 9.23 2.28
N ALA A 34 -11.48 9.85 3.39
CA ALA A 34 -10.54 10.60 4.21
C ALA A 34 -9.26 9.79 4.40
N LEU A 35 -8.10 10.46 4.39
CA LEU A 35 -6.81 9.79 4.62
C LEU A 35 -6.92 8.96 5.91
N PRO A 36 -6.36 7.73 5.94
CA PRO A 36 -6.50 6.87 7.09
C PRO A 36 -5.81 7.51 8.30
N GLU A 37 -6.28 7.19 9.51
CA GLU A 37 -5.78 7.81 10.75
C GLU A 37 -4.26 7.68 10.89
N TRP A 38 -3.68 6.56 10.44
CA TRP A 38 -2.24 6.33 10.48
C TRP A 38 -1.43 7.21 9.51
N TRP A 39 -2.08 7.78 8.48
CA TRP A 39 -1.44 8.68 7.51
C TRP A 39 -1.22 10.07 8.09
N LEU A 40 -2.00 10.45 9.10
CA LEU A 40 -1.74 11.69 9.82
C LEU A 40 -0.31 11.58 10.36
N PRO A 41 0.62 12.45 9.92
CA PRO A 41 1.89 12.54 10.59
C PRO A 41 1.51 12.91 12.02
N GLU A 42 1.80 12.05 12.99
CA GLU A 42 1.68 12.38 14.42
C GLU A 42 2.50 13.66 14.77
N ALA A 43 3.23 14.22 13.80
CA ALA A 43 3.92 15.49 13.78
C ALA A 43 3.13 16.69 13.21
N SER A 44 1.78 16.67 13.12
CA SER A 44 1.05 17.95 12.99
C SER A 44 1.23 18.88 14.22
N SER A 45 1.96 18.43 15.25
CA SER A 45 2.43 19.23 16.39
C SER A 45 3.87 19.74 16.25
N ALA A 46 4.64 19.34 15.24
CA ALA A 46 5.92 19.96 14.98
C ALA A 46 5.65 21.26 14.21
N SER A 47 5.80 22.39 14.89
CA SER A 47 5.86 23.71 14.24
C SER A 47 6.73 23.61 13.00
N PRO A 48 6.38 24.27 11.87
CA PRO A 48 7.20 24.26 10.68
C PRO A 48 8.63 24.59 11.08
N THR A 49 9.54 23.62 10.94
CA THR A 49 10.96 23.84 11.23
C THR A 49 11.38 24.96 10.31
N PHE A 50 11.66 26.13 10.87
CA PHE A 50 12.12 27.25 10.09
C PHE A 50 13.41 26.82 9.39
N CYS A 51 13.32 26.59 8.08
CA CYS A 51 14.46 26.25 7.24
C CYS A 51 14.94 27.56 6.58
N PRO A 52 16.13 28.08 6.93
CA PRO A 52 16.68 29.26 6.29
C PRO A 52 16.74 29.08 4.77
N GLU A 53 16.49 30.13 3.98
CA GLU A 53 16.48 30.04 2.51
C GLU A 53 17.77 29.44 1.92
N SER A 54 18.92 29.77 2.50
CA SER A 54 20.22 29.20 2.10
C SER A 54 20.32 27.70 2.34
N ARG A 55 19.72 27.22 3.43
CA ARG A 55 19.64 25.80 3.78
C ARG A 55 18.65 25.08 2.87
N LEU A 56 17.49 25.69 2.63
CA LEU A 56 16.49 25.17 1.70
C LEU A 56 17.10 24.99 0.30
N ALA A 57 17.80 26.00 -0.23
CA ALA A 57 18.46 25.92 -1.53
C ALA A 57 19.50 24.79 -1.60
N ALA A 58 20.27 24.59 -0.54
CA ALA A 58 21.23 23.49 -0.44
C ALA A 58 20.53 22.11 -0.42
N ILE A 59 19.46 21.97 0.37
CA ILE A 59 18.65 20.74 0.43
C ILE A 59 18.06 20.43 -0.96
N GLN A 60 17.47 21.43 -1.62
CA GLN A 60 16.91 21.25 -2.96
C GLN A 60 17.97 20.82 -3.98
N GLN A 61 19.16 21.42 -3.93
CA GLN A 61 20.28 21.02 -4.81
C GLN A 61 20.71 19.57 -4.54
N GLN A 62 20.87 19.19 -3.27
CA GLN A 62 21.25 17.84 -2.88
C GLN A 62 20.16 16.82 -3.26
N ALA A 63 18.89 17.15 -3.05
CA ALA A 63 17.76 16.32 -3.44
C ALA A 63 17.75 16.06 -4.96
N ARG A 64 17.96 17.10 -5.79
CA ARG A 64 18.06 16.94 -7.26
C ARG A 64 19.19 15.98 -7.66
N GLN A 65 20.36 16.13 -7.04
CA GLN A 65 21.51 15.25 -7.30
C GLN A 65 21.21 13.80 -6.90
N LEU A 66 20.58 13.61 -5.75
CA LEU A 66 20.22 12.29 -5.23
C LEU A 66 19.17 11.59 -6.08
N LEU A 67 18.14 12.33 -6.53
CA LEU A 67 17.13 11.81 -7.44
C LEU A 67 17.73 11.40 -8.78
N ALA A 68 18.60 12.24 -9.36
CA ALA A 68 19.30 11.90 -10.60
C ALA A 68 20.19 10.66 -10.43
N HIS A 69 20.85 10.51 -9.28
CA HIS A 69 21.63 9.32 -8.96
C HIS A 69 20.75 8.06 -8.91
N LEU A 70 19.62 8.10 -8.17
CA LEU A 70 18.69 6.99 -8.07
C LEU A 70 18.10 6.57 -9.42
N GLU A 71 17.75 7.53 -10.28
CA GLU A 71 17.29 7.25 -11.64
C GLU A 71 18.38 6.57 -12.48
N GLN A 72 19.62 7.04 -12.41
CA GLN A 72 20.75 6.42 -13.11
C GLN A 72 21.05 5.00 -12.61
N SER A 73 20.99 4.78 -11.30
CA SER A 73 21.17 3.44 -10.71
C SER A 73 20.11 2.48 -11.25
N LYS A 74 18.85 2.93 -11.38
CA LYS A 74 17.79 2.10 -11.96
C LYS A 74 18.02 1.78 -13.43
N LEU A 75 18.51 2.74 -14.23
CA LEU A 75 18.88 2.52 -15.63
C LEU A 75 20.02 1.50 -15.78
N ARG A 76 20.87 1.35 -14.76
CA ARG A 76 21.92 0.32 -14.70
C ARG A 76 21.43 -1.03 -14.18
N GLY A 77 20.12 -1.19 -13.96
CA GLY A 77 19.52 -2.41 -13.44
C GLY A 77 19.72 -2.62 -11.94
N GLN A 78 20.12 -1.58 -11.20
CA GLN A 78 20.31 -1.65 -9.75
C GLN A 78 19.01 -1.28 -9.02
N ASP A 79 18.83 -1.82 -7.81
CA ASP A 79 17.75 -1.42 -6.93
C ASP A 79 18.02 -0.06 -6.28
N TYR A 80 16.95 0.60 -5.84
CA TYR A 80 17.06 1.87 -5.14
C TYR A 80 17.71 1.66 -3.76
N SER A 81 18.73 2.45 -3.47
CA SER A 81 19.40 2.45 -2.16
C SER A 81 18.44 2.91 -1.08
N LEU A 82 18.28 2.10 -0.03
CA LEU A 82 17.45 2.49 1.12
C LEU A 82 18.00 3.75 1.80
N LEU A 83 19.32 3.87 1.93
CA LEU A 83 19.96 5.03 2.54
C LEU A 83 19.59 6.32 1.80
N ASP A 84 19.62 6.29 0.46
CA ASP A 84 19.28 7.44 -0.36
C ASP A 84 17.79 7.80 -0.24
N LEU A 85 16.90 6.80 -0.20
CA LEU A 85 15.47 7.03 0.05
C LEU A 85 15.22 7.63 1.45
N VAL A 86 15.98 7.21 2.46
CA VAL A 86 15.91 7.77 3.81
C VAL A 86 16.40 9.22 3.82
N VAL A 87 17.49 9.54 3.12
CA VAL A 87 17.98 10.91 2.99
C VAL A 87 16.92 11.82 2.33
N LEU A 88 16.23 11.35 1.29
CA LEU A 88 15.12 12.09 0.68
C LEU A 88 13.98 12.36 1.67
N ALA A 89 13.59 11.35 2.45
CA ALA A 89 12.54 11.52 3.47
C ALA A 89 12.97 12.54 4.55
N LEU A 90 14.21 12.48 5.02
CA LEU A 90 14.75 13.46 5.99
C LEU A 90 14.82 14.87 5.41
N PHE A 91 15.17 15.02 4.13
CA PHE A 91 15.11 16.32 3.46
C PHE A 91 13.69 16.88 3.42
N SER A 92 12.68 16.06 3.13
CA SER A 92 11.28 16.51 3.20
C SER A 92 10.83 16.80 4.63
N GLN A 93 11.33 16.07 5.63
CA GLN A 93 11.06 16.40 7.03
C GLN A 93 11.65 17.77 7.41
N GLU A 94 12.86 18.08 6.97
CA GLU A 94 13.58 19.32 7.31
C GLU A 94 13.05 20.55 6.55
N SER A 95 12.75 20.40 5.26
CA SER A 95 12.31 21.49 4.38
C SER A 95 10.80 21.66 4.26
N GLY A 96 10.03 20.66 4.72
CA GLY A 96 8.59 20.58 4.50
C GLY A 96 8.20 19.85 3.20
N ALA A 97 6.96 20.06 2.76
CA ALA A 97 6.37 19.26 1.68
C ALA A 97 6.93 19.57 0.28
N ASP A 98 7.64 20.68 0.07
CA ASP A 98 8.12 21.09 -1.24
C ASP A 98 9.66 21.09 -1.36
N LEU A 99 10.20 19.97 -1.82
CA LEU A 99 11.63 19.85 -2.18
C LEU A 99 11.97 20.49 -3.52
N GLY A 100 11.01 21.03 -4.28
CA GLY A 100 11.27 21.66 -5.58
C GLY A 100 12.03 20.76 -6.57
N ALA A 101 11.95 19.44 -6.39
CA ALA A 101 12.67 18.41 -7.12
C ALA A 101 11.85 17.12 -7.10
N GLN A 102 11.57 16.55 -8.27
CA GLN A 102 10.82 15.32 -8.41
C GLN A 102 11.48 14.44 -9.48
N PRO A 103 11.40 13.11 -9.37
CA PRO A 103 11.77 12.23 -10.47
C PRO A 103 11.06 12.59 -11.77
N SER A 104 11.75 12.35 -12.88
CA SER A 104 11.36 12.70 -14.24
C SER A 104 10.02 12.11 -14.68
N THR A 105 9.64 10.94 -14.16
CA THR A 105 8.43 10.21 -14.56
C THR A 105 7.61 9.76 -13.37
N GLN A 106 6.29 9.65 -13.57
CA GLN A 106 5.39 9.06 -12.57
C GLN A 106 5.79 7.62 -12.22
N GLY A 107 6.20 6.82 -13.22
CA GLY A 107 6.65 5.45 -12.99
C GLY A 107 7.87 5.37 -12.06
N ALA A 108 8.85 6.26 -12.23
CA ALA A 108 10.01 6.33 -11.35
C ALA A 108 9.61 6.70 -9.91
N ARG A 109 8.75 7.71 -9.74
CA ARG A 109 8.20 8.10 -8.42
C ARG A 109 7.55 6.92 -7.70
N GLU A 110 6.63 6.24 -8.38
CA GLU A 110 5.90 5.12 -7.79
C GLU A 110 6.82 3.92 -7.51
N SER A 111 7.81 3.66 -8.38
CA SER A 111 8.76 2.57 -8.16
C SER A 111 9.67 2.83 -6.96
N MET A 112 10.21 4.05 -6.83
CA MET A 112 11.02 4.45 -5.67
C MET A 112 10.20 4.36 -4.38
N PHE A 113 8.96 4.87 -4.43
CA PHE A 113 8.05 4.81 -3.31
C PHE A 113 7.73 3.37 -2.89
N ARG A 114 7.43 2.48 -3.84
CA ARG A 114 7.18 1.05 -3.56
C ARG A 114 8.38 0.38 -2.90
N SER A 115 9.61 0.69 -3.33
CA SER A 115 10.83 0.19 -2.68
C SER A 115 10.95 0.68 -1.24
N GLY A 116 10.68 1.96 -0.98
CA GLY A 116 10.66 2.51 0.38
C GLY A 116 9.57 1.86 1.25
N VAL A 117 8.35 1.73 0.75
CA VAL A 117 7.26 1.04 1.45
C VAL A 117 7.63 -0.40 1.79
N HIS A 118 8.23 -1.14 0.85
CA HIS A 118 8.68 -2.50 1.14
C HIS A 118 9.69 -2.52 2.30
N ALA A 119 10.68 -1.61 2.31
CA ALA A 119 11.61 -1.50 3.42
C ALA A 119 10.91 -1.16 4.75
N ALA A 120 9.92 -0.26 4.73
CA ALA A 120 9.11 0.09 5.90
C ALA A 120 8.34 -1.12 6.44
N LEU A 121 7.72 -1.92 5.56
CA LEU A 121 7.00 -3.13 5.93
C LEU A 121 7.97 -4.19 6.51
N GLN A 122 9.15 -4.37 5.92
CA GLN A 122 10.14 -5.31 6.45
C GLN A 122 10.63 -4.88 7.84
N ALA A 123 10.96 -3.60 8.03
CA ALA A 123 11.34 -3.07 9.34
C ALA A 123 10.25 -3.29 10.40
N CYS A 124 8.98 -3.10 10.04
CA CYS A 124 7.85 -3.39 10.93
C CYS A 124 7.76 -4.88 11.28
N ARG A 125 8.01 -5.78 10.31
CA ARG A 125 7.97 -7.23 10.54
C ARG A 125 9.09 -7.69 11.46
N GLU A 126 10.28 -7.11 11.33
CA GLU A 126 11.48 -7.51 12.07
C GLU A 126 11.53 -6.88 13.48
N SER A 127 10.92 -5.72 13.66
CA SER A 127 10.93 -4.98 14.94
C SER A 127 10.40 -5.82 16.10
N ASP A 128 11.16 -5.92 17.18
CA ASP A 128 10.70 -6.52 18.44
C ASP A 128 9.63 -5.68 19.13
N GLU A 129 9.57 -4.40 18.81
CA GLU A 129 8.60 -3.46 19.33
C GLU A 129 7.34 -3.43 18.48
N THR A 130 6.19 -3.40 19.16
CA THR A 130 4.89 -3.61 18.52
C THR A 130 4.23 -2.32 18.00
N SER A 131 4.91 -1.16 18.09
CA SER A 131 4.33 0.14 17.75
C SER A 131 4.97 0.74 16.50
N ALA A 132 4.13 1.04 15.51
CA ALA A 132 4.49 1.69 14.25
C ALA A 132 4.99 3.12 14.40
N SER A 133 4.71 3.73 15.56
CA SER A 133 5.05 5.12 15.86
C SER A 133 6.45 5.25 16.48
N GLN A 134 7.14 4.13 16.72
CA GLN A 134 8.49 4.15 17.27
C GLN A 134 9.53 4.52 16.20
N PRO A 135 10.55 5.33 16.55
CA PRO A 135 11.70 5.59 15.71
C PRO A 135 12.39 4.31 15.23
N VAL A 136 12.66 4.22 13.93
CA VAL A 136 13.46 3.13 13.36
C VAL A 136 14.86 3.67 13.06
N PRO A 137 15.94 3.12 13.67
CA PRO A 137 17.30 3.60 13.43
C PRO A 137 17.70 3.61 11.95
N ALA A 138 17.27 2.59 11.20
CA ALA A 138 17.52 2.49 9.75
C ALA A 138 16.86 3.61 8.93
N PHE A 139 15.85 4.31 9.47
CA PHE A 139 15.17 5.44 8.83
C PHE A 139 15.58 6.79 9.43
N GLY A 140 16.77 6.87 10.03
CA GLY A 140 17.27 8.13 10.61
C GLY A 140 16.46 8.60 11.81
N GLY A 141 15.82 7.69 12.54
CA GLY A 141 14.95 8.01 13.67
C GLY A 141 13.50 8.33 13.29
N LEU A 142 13.14 8.26 12.01
CA LEU A 142 11.75 8.28 11.59
C LEU A 142 11.08 6.97 11.95
N SER A 143 9.81 7.03 12.39
CA SER A 143 8.96 5.85 12.41
C SER A 143 8.63 5.37 10.99
N ALA A 144 8.19 4.13 10.82
CA ALA A 144 7.86 3.58 9.51
C ALA A 144 6.76 4.40 8.80
N ARG A 145 5.76 4.89 9.55
CA ARG A 145 4.69 5.76 9.03
C ARG A 145 5.24 7.12 8.59
N GLN A 146 6.06 7.76 9.42
CA GLN A 146 6.68 9.04 9.09
C GLN A 146 7.60 8.93 7.87
N PHE A 147 8.39 7.86 7.79
CA PHE A 147 9.25 7.60 6.63
C PHE A 147 8.43 7.51 5.34
N VAL A 148 7.35 6.73 5.33
CA VAL A 148 6.45 6.61 4.16
C VAL A 148 5.82 7.97 3.81
N ALA A 149 5.32 8.72 4.80
CA ALA A 149 4.71 10.03 4.57
C ALA A 149 5.71 11.03 3.97
N HIS A 150 6.89 11.19 4.58
CA HIS A 150 7.92 12.11 4.10
C HIS A 150 8.52 11.67 2.77
N LEU A 151 8.69 10.37 2.53
CA LEU A 151 9.14 9.88 1.23
C LEU A 151 8.12 10.19 0.13
N SER A 152 6.81 10.08 0.42
CA SER A 152 5.77 10.44 -0.56
C SER A 152 5.83 11.91 -0.95
N ALA A 153 6.01 12.79 0.05
CA ALA A 153 6.16 14.22 -0.17
C ALA A 153 7.45 14.53 -0.95
N ALA A 154 8.57 13.90 -0.58
CA ALA A 154 9.85 14.06 -1.26
C ALA A 154 9.80 13.66 -2.75
N LEU A 155 9.01 12.63 -3.07
CA LEU A 155 8.83 12.17 -4.44
C LEU A 155 7.73 12.93 -5.19
N GLY A 156 6.97 13.80 -4.53
CA GLY A 156 5.86 14.52 -5.16
C GLY A 156 4.63 13.65 -5.44
N LEU A 157 4.39 12.61 -4.62
CA LEU A 157 3.18 11.81 -4.68
C LEU A 157 2.09 12.45 -3.80
N SER A 158 0.86 12.52 -4.31
CA SER A 158 -0.30 12.87 -3.48
C SER A 158 -0.47 11.85 -2.35
N ALA A 159 -0.91 12.31 -1.19
CA ALA A 159 -1.17 11.48 -0.02
C ALA A 159 -2.08 10.28 -0.34
N GLU A 160 -3.17 10.50 -1.08
CA GLU A 160 -4.13 9.47 -1.45
C GLU A 160 -3.48 8.38 -2.29
N ARG A 161 -2.66 8.78 -3.28
CA ARG A 161 -1.93 7.83 -4.12
C ARG A 161 -0.93 7.02 -3.30
N ALA A 162 -0.22 7.68 -2.39
CA ALA A 162 0.77 7.02 -1.54
C ALA A 162 0.11 6.00 -0.59
N VAL A 163 -1.02 6.35 0.04
CA VAL A 163 -1.84 5.41 0.84
C VAL A 163 -2.23 4.18 0.02
N VAL A 164 -2.74 4.37 -1.20
CA VAL A 164 -3.13 3.25 -2.08
C VAL A 164 -1.94 2.34 -2.37
N LEU A 165 -0.78 2.92 -2.73
CA LEU A 165 0.43 2.14 -2.99
C LEU A 165 0.92 1.38 -1.75
N THR A 166 0.81 1.99 -0.57
CA THR A 166 1.13 1.36 0.71
C THR A 166 0.20 0.19 1.02
N HIS A 167 -1.12 0.37 0.91
CA HIS A 167 -2.08 -0.70 1.13
C HIS A 167 -1.92 -1.86 0.14
N GLN A 168 -1.64 -1.58 -1.14
CA GLN A 168 -1.35 -2.62 -2.13
C GLN A 168 -0.13 -3.47 -1.76
N ALA A 169 0.97 -2.82 -1.36
CA ALA A 169 2.17 -3.52 -0.92
C ALA A 169 1.92 -4.33 0.35
N LEU A 170 1.23 -3.72 1.33
CA LEU A 170 0.83 -4.38 2.57
C LEU A 170 -0.02 -5.62 2.31
N ALA A 171 -1.05 -5.55 1.46
CA ALA A 171 -1.91 -6.68 1.14
C ALA A 171 -1.13 -7.85 0.54
N ALA A 172 -0.19 -7.56 -0.36
CA ALA A 172 0.70 -8.58 -0.92
C ALA A 172 1.59 -9.21 0.16
N THR A 173 2.16 -8.42 1.07
CA THR A 173 2.98 -8.91 2.18
C THR A 173 2.17 -9.73 3.19
N LEU A 174 0.97 -9.29 3.55
CA LEU A 174 0.06 -10.02 4.44
C LEU A 174 -0.33 -11.37 3.82
N ARG A 175 -0.65 -11.41 2.52
CA ARG A 175 -0.93 -12.68 1.83
C ARG A 175 0.26 -13.64 1.88
N ALA A 176 1.47 -13.15 1.63
CA ALA A 176 2.67 -13.99 1.71
C ALA A 176 2.84 -14.57 3.13
N LEU A 177 2.64 -13.76 4.17
CA LEU A 177 2.68 -14.22 5.56
C LEU A 177 1.59 -15.25 5.90
N VAL A 178 0.37 -15.09 5.36
CA VAL A 178 -0.68 -16.09 5.50
C VAL A 178 -0.23 -17.41 4.87
N VAL A 179 0.24 -17.39 3.63
CA VAL A 179 0.74 -18.59 2.93
C VAL A 179 1.91 -19.25 3.68
N ASP A 180 2.84 -18.46 4.21
CA ASP A 180 3.96 -18.95 5.02
C ASP A 180 3.45 -19.64 6.30
N ALA A 181 2.46 -19.03 6.98
CA ALA A 181 1.85 -19.61 8.16
C ALA A 181 1.12 -20.93 7.85
N GLU A 182 0.29 -20.95 6.81
CA GLU A 182 -0.42 -22.13 6.34
C GLU A 182 0.54 -23.27 6.02
N SER A 183 1.59 -22.97 5.25
CA SER A 183 2.63 -23.94 4.89
C SER A 183 3.33 -24.51 6.12
N ALA A 184 3.70 -23.65 7.08
CA ALA A 184 4.33 -24.06 8.33
C ALA A 184 3.42 -24.97 9.19
N TYR A 185 2.14 -24.62 9.33
CA TYR A 185 1.18 -25.45 10.06
C TYR A 185 0.95 -26.81 9.39
N ARG A 186 0.84 -26.84 8.05
CA ARG A 186 0.70 -28.10 7.29
C ARG A 186 1.95 -28.98 7.40
N ARG A 187 3.13 -28.38 7.49
CA ARG A 187 4.41 -29.08 7.72
C ARG A 187 4.61 -29.54 9.17
N GLY A 188 3.71 -29.15 10.08
CA GLY A 188 3.84 -29.48 11.51
C GLY A 188 4.91 -28.67 12.24
N ILE A 189 5.23 -27.45 11.76
CA ILE A 189 6.22 -26.54 12.36
C ILE A 189 5.51 -25.31 12.93
N PRO A 190 4.81 -25.44 14.08
CA PRO A 190 3.98 -24.36 14.62
C PRO A 190 4.79 -23.14 15.07
N SER A 191 6.09 -23.26 15.32
CA SER A 191 6.97 -22.13 15.64
C SER A 191 7.14 -21.18 14.45
N GLU A 192 7.32 -21.71 13.23
CA GLU A 192 7.37 -20.93 12.00
C GLU A 192 6.00 -20.28 11.72
N GLY A 193 4.91 -21.01 11.94
CA GLY A 193 3.54 -20.49 11.81
C GLY A 193 3.27 -19.32 12.75
N ARG A 194 3.66 -19.45 14.03
CA ARG A 194 3.57 -18.35 15.02
C ARG A 194 4.46 -17.16 14.65
N ALA A 195 5.65 -17.39 14.09
CA ALA A 195 6.52 -16.30 13.62
C ALA A 195 5.88 -15.50 12.48
N ALA A 196 5.25 -16.18 11.51
CA ALA A 196 4.50 -15.53 10.45
C ALA A 196 3.28 -14.75 10.99
N ALA A 197 2.53 -15.35 11.93
CA ALA A 197 1.41 -14.69 12.62
C ALA A 197 1.86 -13.45 13.42
N LYS A 198 3.05 -13.47 14.04
CA LYS A 198 3.64 -12.28 14.69
C LYS A 198 3.92 -11.17 13.68
N GLY A 199 4.39 -11.54 12.48
CA GLY A 199 4.54 -10.63 11.35
C GLY A 199 3.22 -9.98 10.94
N LEU A 200 2.12 -10.76 10.86
CA LEU A 200 0.78 -10.23 10.56
C LEU A 200 0.34 -9.19 11.60
N ILE A 201 0.48 -9.49 12.89
CA ILE A 201 0.16 -8.57 14.00
C ILE A 201 0.91 -7.25 13.85
N ARG A 202 2.23 -7.32 13.67
CA ARG A 202 3.10 -6.14 13.56
C ARG A 202 2.69 -5.26 12.38
N LEU A 203 2.41 -5.87 11.22
CA LEU A 203 1.99 -5.14 10.02
C LEU A 203 0.60 -4.53 10.14
N LEU A 204 -0.38 -5.26 10.66
CA LEU A 204 -1.76 -4.76 10.82
C LEU A 204 -1.84 -3.62 11.82
N ARG A 205 -1.03 -3.66 12.88
CA ARG A 205 -0.85 -2.53 13.79
C ARG A 205 -0.19 -1.36 13.11
N ALA A 206 0.83 -1.63 12.29
CA ALA A 206 1.58 -0.58 11.62
C ALA A 206 0.77 0.16 10.57
N PHE A 207 0.07 -0.57 9.73
CA PHE A 207 -0.72 -0.04 8.63
C PHE A 207 -2.09 -0.73 8.64
N PRO A 208 -3.03 -0.29 9.48
CA PRO A 208 -4.37 -0.85 9.51
C PRO A 208 -5.05 -0.81 8.13
N LEU A 209 -5.60 -1.94 7.71
CA LEU A 209 -6.44 -2.00 6.51
C LEU A 209 -7.86 -1.53 6.82
N PRO A 210 -8.46 -0.68 5.97
CA PRO A 210 -9.88 -0.34 6.09
C PRO A 210 -10.76 -1.58 5.89
N GLN A 211 -11.86 -1.66 6.62
CA GLN A 211 -12.78 -2.80 6.62
C GLN A 211 -13.35 -3.12 5.22
N ASP A 212 -13.62 -2.10 4.40
CA ASP A 212 -14.20 -2.25 3.06
C ASP A 212 -13.17 -2.14 1.93
N ALA A 213 -11.88 -2.18 2.26
CA ALA A 213 -10.81 -2.06 1.27
C ALA A 213 -10.73 -3.32 0.40
N PRO A 214 -10.60 -3.20 -0.94
CA PRO A 214 -10.38 -4.36 -1.80
C PRO A 214 -9.12 -5.14 -1.41
N GLU A 215 -8.13 -4.46 -0.80
CA GLU A 215 -6.93 -5.05 -0.21
C GLU A 215 -7.25 -6.00 0.96
N ALA A 216 -8.21 -5.66 1.83
CA ALA A 216 -8.62 -6.52 2.94
C ALA A 216 -9.31 -7.78 2.42
N GLU A 217 -10.21 -7.64 1.44
CA GLU A 217 -10.86 -8.78 0.78
C GLU A 217 -9.86 -9.70 0.06
N LEU A 218 -8.82 -9.12 -0.55
CA LEU A 218 -7.75 -9.90 -1.21
C LEU A 218 -6.99 -10.78 -0.21
N VAL A 219 -6.71 -10.29 1.00
CA VAL A 219 -6.03 -11.05 2.06
C VAL A 219 -7.00 -12.05 2.69
N GLY A 220 -8.19 -11.59 3.06
CA GLY A 220 -9.22 -12.40 3.69
C GLY A 220 -9.76 -13.53 2.82
N GLY A 221 -9.74 -13.36 1.49
CA GLY A 221 -10.09 -14.42 0.54
C GLY A 221 -9.28 -15.68 0.77
N SER A 222 -7.95 -15.57 0.89
CA SER A 222 -7.07 -16.72 1.13
C SER A 222 -7.40 -17.45 2.44
N LEU A 223 -7.62 -16.70 3.53
CA LEU A 223 -7.96 -17.27 4.84
C LEU A 223 -9.31 -18.02 4.84
N ARG A 224 -10.22 -17.63 3.94
CA ARG A 224 -11.56 -18.22 3.81
C ARG A 224 -11.61 -19.43 2.88
N GLU A 225 -10.55 -19.70 2.11
CA GLU A 225 -10.43 -20.92 1.29
C GLU A 225 -10.29 -22.18 2.17
N ASP A 226 -9.61 -22.07 3.30
CA ASP A 226 -9.46 -23.12 4.31
C ASP A 226 -9.78 -22.54 5.70
N LEU A 227 -11.06 -22.49 6.06
CA LEU A 227 -11.54 -21.85 7.30
C LEU A 227 -10.92 -22.44 8.57
N ALA A 228 -10.61 -23.75 8.58
CA ALA A 228 -9.97 -24.37 9.73
C ALA A 228 -8.55 -23.80 9.93
N MET A 229 -7.80 -23.67 8.83
CA MET A 229 -6.48 -23.06 8.84
C MET A 229 -6.54 -21.55 9.11
N GLY A 230 -7.47 -20.84 8.48
CA GLY A 230 -7.71 -19.42 8.71
C GLY A 230 -7.98 -19.12 10.19
N HIS A 231 -8.86 -19.88 10.84
CA HIS A 231 -9.11 -19.77 12.28
C HIS A 231 -7.88 -20.14 13.12
N ALA A 232 -7.07 -21.12 12.73
CA ALA A 232 -5.85 -21.45 13.46
C ALA A 232 -4.83 -20.30 13.44
N ILE A 233 -4.61 -19.69 12.26
CA ILE A 233 -3.68 -18.56 12.10
C ILE A 233 -4.21 -17.33 12.86
N MET A 234 -5.48 -16.99 12.67
CA MET A 234 -6.09 -15.85 13.35
C MET A 234 -6.20 -16.06 14.86
N GLY A 235 -6.49 -17.29 15.30
CA GLY A 235 -6.47 -17.69 16.71
C GLY A 235 -5.07 -17.50 17.33
N ALA A 236 -4.01 -17.93 16.63
CA ALA A 236 -2.64 -17.66 17.06
C ALA A 236 -2.35 -16.15 17.16
N CYS A 237 -2.89 -15.34 16.25
CA CYS A 237 -2.76 -13.88 16.34
C CYS A 237 -3.42 -13.33 17.61
N LEU A 238 -4.66 -13.74 17.90
CA LEU A 238 -5.42 -13.31 19.06
C LEU A 238 -4.83 -13.78 20.39
N GLU A 239 -4.28 -15.00 20.43
CA GLU A 239 -3.56 -15.54 21.58
C GLU A 239 -2.33 -14.70 21.93
N MET A 240 -1.56 -14.29 20.91
CA MET A 240 -0.37 -13.46 21.10
C MET A 240 -0.72 -12.02 21.43
N ASP A 241 -1.82 -11.52 20.85
CA ASP A 241 -2.20 -10.12 20.96
C ASP A 241 -3.72 -9.89 20.77
N PRO A 242 -4.50 -9.84 21.86
CA PRO A 242 -5.94 -9.63 21.76
C PRO A 242 -6.34 -8.30 21.14
N ALA A 243 -5.46 -7.29 21.17
CA ALA A 243 -5.77 -5.97 20.63
C ALA A 243 -5.78 -5.93 19.10
N VAL A 244 -5.34 -6.99 18.41
CA VAL A 244 -5.50 -7.11 16.95
C VAL A 244 -6.86 -7.66 16.52
N ALA A 245 -7.76 -7.99 17.46
CA ALA A 245 -9.08 -8.53 17.15
C ALA A 245 -9.88 -7.73 16.11
N PRO A 246 -9.91 -6.38 16.13
CA PRO A 246 -10.61 -5.62 15.09
C PRO A 246 -10.04 -5.87 13.69
N TYR A 247 -8.71 -5.98 13.55
CA TYR A 247 -8.06 -6.23 12.26
C TYR A 247 -8.27 -7.66 11.77
N VAL A 248 -8.25 -8.63 12.69
CA VAL A 248 -8.55 -10.03 12.40
C VAL A 248 -9.99 -10.19 11.92
N ALA A 249 -10.95 -9.53 12.58
CA ALA A 249 -12.36 -9.56 12.20
C ALA A 249 -12.59 -8.98 10.78
N VAL A 250 -11.84 -7.93 10.41
CA VAL A 250 -11.82 -7.40 9.04
C VAL A 250 -11.36 -8.47 8.05
N LEU A 251 -10.26 -9.16 8.33
CA LEU A 251 -9.71 -10.19 7.43
C LEU A 251 -10.62 -11.42 7.31
N LEU A 252 -11.32 -11.81 8.37
CA LEU A 252 -12.27 -12.92 8.34
C LEU A 252 -13.64 -12.53 7.72
N GLY A 253 -13.89 -11.24 7.50
CA GLY A 253 -15.17 -10.74 7.01
C GLY A 253 -16.28 -10.74 8.06
N GLU A 254 -15.94 -10.75 9.35
CA GLU A 254 -16.87 -10.84 10.47
C GLU A 254 -17.37 -9.46 10.94
N GLY A 255 -16.74 -8.36 10.52
CA GLY A 255 -17.09 -7.01 10.96
C GLY A 255 -18.40 -6.42 10.40
N GLY A 256 -19.11 -7.12 9.50
CA GLY A 256 -20.23 -6.59 8.71
C GLY A 256 -21.64 -6.99 9.16
N ARG A 257 -21.80 -7.62 10.33
CA ARG A 257 -23.12 -7.95 10.89
C ARG A 257 -23.34 -7.24 12.23
N ALA A 258 -23.65 -5.95 12.15
CA ALA A 258 -24.30 -5.19 13.20
C ALA A 258 -25.56 -4.55 12.62
#